data_AF-A0A925W501-F1
#
_entry.id   AF-A0A925W501-F1
#
_cell.length_a   1.000
_cell.length_b   1.000
_cell.length_c   1.000
_cell.angle_alpha   90.00
_cell.angle_beta   90.00
_cell.angle_gamma   90.00
#
_symmetry.space_group_name_H-M   'P 1'
#
loop_
_entity.id
_entity.type
_entity.pdbx_description
1 polymer ?
#
loop_
_entity_poly.entity_id
_entity_poly.type
_entity_poly.pdbx_seq_one_letter_code
_entity_poly.pdbx_strand_id
1 'polypeptide(L)'
;MDELGEIAVTLACRLLVVMPAPVPSQHDPVIVFEGEHPLIQLAVVRHHGVQNLLKRAFDVVAAATALAVCSPVIGAAALAVRISSPGSSFFGHQRVGLGGRRFRCWKIRTMAADAEERLRSDPALHESYRKNGFKLPDNVDPRVTTVGRFLRQTSIDELPQLWNVLRGEMSLVGPRP
;
A
#
# COMPACT_ATOMS: atom_id res chain seq x y z
N MET A 1 -9.05 9.01 -9.71
CA MET A 1 -9.16 8.93 -8.24
C MET A 1 -9.39 10.35 -7.81
N ASP A 2 -10.67 10.71 -7.78
CA ASP A 2 -11.11 12.00 -8.28
C ASP A 2 -11.17 13.05 -7.17
N GLU A 3 -10.96 14.29 -7.56
CA GLU A 3 -10.92 15.55 -6.77
C GLU A 3 -12.02 15.63 -5.68
N LEU A 4 -13.18 15.01 -5.94
CA LEU A 4 -14.31 14.87 -5.02
C LEU A 4 -13.98 14.13 -3.72
N GLY A 5 -13.12 13.11 -3.77
CA GLY A 5 -12.71 12.35 -2.59
C GLY A 5 -11.82 13.17 -1.65
N GLU A 6 -10.93 14.00 -2.20
CA GLU A 6 -10.09 14.90 -1.40
C GLU A 6 -10.91 16.05 -0.78
N ILE A 7 -11.89 16.59 -1.52
CA ILE A 7 -12.79 17.65 -1.02
C ILE A 7 -13.66 17.14 0.13
N ALA A 8 -14.25 15.95 0.02
CA ALA A 8 -15.13 15.41 1.05
C ALA A 8 -14.40 15.14 2.38
N VAL A 9 -13.16 14.64 2.31
CA VAL A 9 -12.31 14.44 3.49
C VAL A 9 -11.95 15.78 4.14
N THR A 10 -11.67 16.81 3.33
CA THR A 10 -11.28 18.15 3.81
C THR A 10 -12.44 18.86 4.53
N LEU A 11 -13.67 18.67 4.06
CA LEU A 11 -14.86 19.32 4.61
C LEU A 11 -15.56 18.52 5.72
N ALA A 12 -15.02 17.36 6.12
CA ALA A 12 -15.71 16.40 6.99
C ALA A 12 -17.11 16.01 6.49
N CYS A 13 -17.33 16.06 5.17
CA CYS A 13 -18.59 15.74 4.53
C CYS A 13 -18.74 14.22 4.37
N ARG A 14 -19.95 13.70 4.55
CA ARG A 14 -20.27 12.31 4.19
C ARG A 14 -20.40 12.20 2.68
N LEU A 15 -19.45 11.54 2.03
CA LEU A 15 -19.53 11.21 0.61
C LEU A 15 -20.43 9.98 0.44
N LEU A 16 -21.60 10.17 -0.18
CA LEU A 16 -22.49 9.09 -0.60
C LEU A 16 -22.17 8.76 -2.06
N VAL A 17 -21.73 7.53 -2.32
CA VAL A 17 -21.39 7.07 -3.68
C VAL A 17 -22.34 5.94 -4.05
N VAL A 18 -23.09 6.14 -5.14
CA VAL A 18 -23.91 5.09 -5.77
C VAL A 18 -22.98 4.28 -6.68
N MET A 19 -22.51 3.14 -6.20
CA MET A 19 -21.72 2.20 -7.01
C MET A 19 -22.62 1.06 -7.51
N PRO A 20 -22.64 0.74 -8.81
CA PRO A 20 -23.16 -0.55 -9.28
C PRO A 20 -22.10 -1.62 -9.00
N ALA A 21 -21.90 -1.97 -7.72
CA ALA A 21 -20.95 -3.01 -7.33
C ALA A 21 -21.57 -3.89 -6.23
N PRO A 22 -21.30 -5.21 -6.25
CA PRO A 22 -21.78 -6.11 -5.21
C PRO A 22 -21.24 -5.68 -3.85
N VAL A 23 -22.14 -5.52 -2.89
CA VAL A 23 -21.80 -5.18 -1.50
C VAL A 23 -20.89 -6.27 -0.92
N PRO A 24 -19.70 -5.94 -0.39
CA PRO A 24 -18.85 -6.91 0.27
C PRO A 24 -19.55 -7.45 1.53
N SER A 25 -19.63 -8.78 1.66
CA SER A 25 -20.35 -9.52 2.72
C SER A 25 -19.92 -9.26 4.17
N GLN A 26 -18.95 -8.37 4.40
CA GLN A 26 -18.41 -8.02 5.72
C GLN A 26 -18.93 -6.68 6.26
N HIS A 27 -19.79 -5.99 5.52
CA HIS A 27 -20.36 -4.72 5.93
C HIS A 27 -21.87 -4.84 6.00
N ASP A 28 -22.47 -4.23 7.02
CA ASP A 28 -23.91 -4.05 7.14
C ASP A 28 -24.22 -2.66 6.56
N PRO A 29 -24.47 -2.51 5.24
CA PRO A 29 -24.66 -1.20 4.64
C PRO A 29 -25.96 -0.60 5.17
N VAL A 30 -25.89 0.62 5.68
CA VAL A 30 -27.11 1.38 5.94
C VAL A 30 -27.54 1.96 4.60
N ILE A 31 -28.61 1.43 4.01
CA ILE A 31 -29.19 1.97 2.79
C ILE A 31 -30.09 3.14 3.20
N VAL A 32 -29.71 4.35 2.78
CA VAL A 32 -30.48 5.57 2.97
C VAL A 32 -31.04 5.96 1.62
N PHE A 33 -32.33 6.28 1.53
CA PHE A 33 -32.93 6.77 0.29
C PHE A 33 -33.06 8.29 0.35
N GLU A 34 -32.62 8.98 -0.70
CA GLU A 34 -32.94 10.39 -0.94
C GLU A 34 -33.67 10.48 -2.28
N GLY A 35 -34.99 10.69 -2.23
CA GLY A 35 -35.85 10.55 -3.42
C GLY A 35 -35.90 9.10 -3.93
N GLU A 36 -35.71 8.91 -5.25
CA GLU A 36 -35.72 7.58 -5.90
C GLU A 36 -34.33 6.90 -5.96
N HIS A 37 -33.30 7.52 -5.39
CA HIS A 37 -31.93 7.02 -5.48
C HIS A 37 -31.53 6.27 -4.19
N PRO A 38 -31.15 4.98 -4.28
CA PRO A 38 -30.60 4.26 -3.14
C PRO A 38 -29.18 4.76 -2.86
N LEU A 39 -28.94 5.30 -1.67
CA LEU A 39 -27.62 5.68 -1.20
C LEU A 39 -27.11 4.62 -0.23
N ILE A 40 -25.85 4.22 -0.37
CA ILE A 40 -25.19 3.32 0.57
C ILE A 40 -24.37 4.18 1.53
N GLN A 41 -24.81 4.27 2.77
CA GLN A 41 -23.97 4.78 3.85
C GLN A 41 -23.10 3.63 4.34
N LEU A 42 -21.80 3.71 4.04
CA LEU A 42 -20.80 2.84 4.65
C LEU A 42 -20.72 3.19 6.14
N ALA A 43 -21.40 2.41 6.98
CA ALA A 43 -21.23 2.49 8.41
C ALA A 43 -19.79 2.10 8.74
N VAL A 44 -19.04 2.99 9.40
CA VAL A 44 -17.70 2.69 9.88
C VAL A 44 -17.84 1.56 10.91
N VAL A 45 -17.32 0.37 10.59
CA VAL A 45 -17.32 -0.78 11.51
C VAL A 45 -16.61 -0.36 12.79
N ARG A 46 -17.37 -0.15 13.86
CA ARG A 46 -16.83 0.13 15.19
C ARG A 46 -16.37 -1.19 15.78
N HIS A 47 -15.08 -1.48 15.68
CA HIS A 47 -14.47 -2.50 16.53
C HIS A 47 -14.51 -2.06 18.00
N HIS A 48 -14.98 -2.94 18.88
CA HIS A 48 -15.05 -2.70 20.32
C HIS A 48 -13.64 -2.43 20.88
N GLY A 49 -13.46 -1.41 21.73
CA GLY A 49 -12.14 -0.89 22.13
C GLY A 49 -11.14 -1.93 22.66
N VAL A 50 -11.62 -2.96 23.36
CA VAL A 50 -10.78 -4.07 23.88
C VAL A 50 -10.23 -4.94 22.76
N GLN A 51 -11.03 -5.22 21.73
CA GLN A 51 -10.60 -6.02 20.58
C GLN A 51 -9.47 -5.31 19.81
N ASN A 52 -9.56 -3.99 19.67
CA ASN A 52 -8.52 -3.17 19.03
C ASN A 52 -7.23 -3.16 19.84
N LEU A 53 -7.30 -3.12 21.17
CA LEU A 53 -6.12 -3.16 22.03
C LEU A 53 -5.40 -4.51 21.93
N LEU A 54 -6.14 -5.62 22.02
CA LEU A 54 -5.57 -6.96 21.87
C LEU A 54 -4.96 -7.16 20.48
N LYS A 55 -5.67 -6.74 19.43
CA LYS A 55 -5.17 -6.76 18.06
C LYS A 55 -3.89 -5.96 17.91
N ARG A 56 -3.83 -4.77 18.53
CA ARG A 56 -2.64 -3.92 18.50
C ARG A 56 -1.46 -4.54 19.23
N ALA A 57 -1.70 -5.14 20.40
CA ALA A 57 -0.66 -5.84 21.14
C ALA A 57 -0.09 -7.01 20.32
N PHE A 58 -0.96 -7.82 19.73
CA PHE A 58 -0.56 -8.90 18.82
C PHE A 58 0.29 -8.38 17.65
N ASP A 59 -0.16 -7.32 16.96
CA ASP A 59 0.57 -6.74 15.84
C ASP A 59 1.98 -6.29 16.23
N VAL A 60 2.11 -5.62 17.37
CA VAL A 60 3.41 -5.12 17.84
C VAL A 60 4.33 -6.27 18.20
N VAL A 61 3.87 -7.26 18.97
CA VAL A 61 4.71 -8.40 19.38
C VAL A 61 5.14 -9.22 18.16
N ALA A 62 4.19 -9.56 17.28
CA ALA A 62 4.47 -10.36 16.10
C ALA A 62 5.38 -9.60 15.11
N ALA A 63 5.14 -8.31 14.87
CA ALA A 63 6.00 -7.51 13.99
C ALA A 63 7.39 -7.28 14.58
N ALA A 64 7.52 -7.08 15.89
CA ALA A 64 8.82 -6.91 16.53
C ALA A 64 9.65 -8.20 16.44
N THR A 65 9.01 -9.34 16.71
CA THR A 65 9.64 -10.66 16.60
C THR A 65 10.05 -10.95 15.16
N ALA A 66 9.14 -10.75 14.20
CA ALA A 66 9.43 -10.94 12.78
C ALA A 66 10.54 -9.99 12.30
N LEU A 67 10.53 -8.73 12.72
CA LEU A 67 11.56 -7.76 12.33
C LEU A 67 12.93 -8.14 12.89
N ALA A 68 13.00 -8.62 14.13
CA ALA A 68 14.25 -9.09 14.72
C ALA A 68 14.81 -10.29 13.94
N VAL A 69 13.98 -11.30 13.65
CA VAL A 69 14.37 -12.51 12.90
C VAL A 69 14.74 -12.18 11.45
N CYS A 70 13.98 -11.30 10.79
CA CYS A 70 14.19 -10.93 9.40
C CYS A 70 15.27 -9.84 9.22
N SER A 71 15.75 -9.20 10.28
CA SER A 71 16.73 -8.11 10.19
C SER A 71 18.01 -8.48 9.43
N PRO A 72 18.57 -9.71 9.52
CA PRO A 72 19.73 -10.08 8.72
C PRO A 72 19.39 -10.16 7.23
N VAL A 73 18.20 -10.68 6.89
CA VAL A 73 17.72 -10.78 5.50
C VAL A 73 17.47 -9.39 4.90
N ILE A 74 16.83 -8.50 5.67
CA ILE A 74 16.61 -7.10 5.27
C ILE A 74 17.95 -6.40 5.03
N GLY A 75 18.92 -6.60 5.92
CA GLY A 75 20.27 -6.03 5.79
C GLY A 75 21.01 -6.54 4.55
N ALA A 76 21.00 -7.85 4.33
CA ALA A 76 21.62 -8.47 3.15
C ALA A 76 20.97 -8.01 1.84
N ALA A 77 19.64 -7.96 1.78
CA ALA A 77 18.91 -7.48 0.62
C ALA A 77 19.16 -5.98 0.35
N ALA A 78 19.20 -5.15 1.41
CA ALA A 78 19.54 -3.74 1.29
C ALA A 78 20.96 -3.54 0.75
N LEU A 79 21.93 -4.31 1.24
CA LEU A 79 23.30 -4.29 0.76
C LEU A 79 23.40 -4.72 -0.70
N ALA A 80 22.74 -5.82 -1.09
CA ALA A 80 22.70 -6.30 -2.45
C ALA A 80 22.21 -5.22 -3.44
N VAL A 81 21.16 -4.48 -3.06
CA VAL A 81 20.64 -3.37 -3.86
C VAL A 81 21.62 -2.20 -3.97
N ARG A 82 22.35 -1.86 -2.90
CA ARG A 82 23.36 -0.78 -2.93
C ARG A 82 24.56 -1.14 -3.79
N ILE A 83 24.96 -2.41 -3.79
CA ILE A 83 26.07 -2.89 -4.62
C ILE A 83 25.63 -2.97 -6.09
N SER A 84 24.40 -3.42 -6.37
CA SER A 84 23.92 -3.60 -7.73
C SER A 84 23.45 -2.31 -8.42
N SER A 85 23.19 -1.24 -7.67
CA SER A 85 22.64 0.01 -8.23
C SER A 85 22.94 1.23 -7.34
N PRO A 86 23.28 2.39 -7.92
CA PRO A 86 23.57 3.60 -7.15
C PRO A 86 22.32 4.11 -6.40
N GLY A 87 22.51 4.69 -5.21
CA GLY A 87 21.44 5.35 -4.43
C GLY A 87 21.00 4.63 -3.16
N SER A 88 19.79 4.97 -2.67
CA SER A 88 19.21 4.41 -1.43
C SER A 88 18.67 2.99 -1.63
N SER A 89 18.94 2.09 -0.68
CA SER A 89 18.36 0.74 -0.66
C SER A 89 16.91 0.72 -0.21
N PHE A 90 16.43 1.73 0.51
CA PHE A 90 15.05 1.82 0.97
C PHE A 90 14.27 2.86 0.18
N PHE A 91 13.01 2.53 -0.09
CA PHE A 91 12.04 3.37 -0.77
C PHE A 91 10.75 3.44 0.06
N GLY A 92 10.13 4.62 0.13
CA GLY A 92 8.88 4.84 0.86
C GLY A 92 7.76 5.26 -0.08
N HIS A 93 6.80 4.37 -0.33
CA HIS A 93 5.61 4.69 -1.14
C HIS A 93 4.57 5.37 -0.25
N GLN A 94 4.10 6.57 -0.64
CA GLN A 94 2.99 7.22 0.05
C GLN A 94 1.69 6.41 -0.09
N ARG A 95 1.10 6.05 1.06
CA ARG A 95 -0.17 5.33 1.17
C ARG A 95 -1.10 5.98 2.17
N VAL A 96 -2.39 5.64 2.11
CA VAL A 96 -3.42 6.14 3.02
C VAL A 96 -3.70 5.08 4.08
N GLY A 97 -3.50 5.42 5.35
CA GLY A 97 -3.75 4.56 6.50
C GLY A 97 -5.03 4.92 7.24
N LEU A 98 -5.16 4.41 8.46
CA LEU A 98 -6.33 4.62 9.31
C LEU A 98 -6.63 6.12 9.53
N GLY A 99 -7.89 6.49 9.33
CA GLY A 99 -8.38 7.87 9.47
C GLY A 99 -7.92 8.80 8.35
N GLY A 100 -7.57 8.26 7.17
CA GLY A 100 -7.15 9.05 6.02
C GLY A 100 -5.71 9.58 6.11
N ARG A 101 -4.97 9.20 7.16
CA ARG A 101 -3.60 9.70 7.38
C ARG A 101 -2.64 9.09 6.37
N ARG A 102 -1.90 9.94 5.66
CA ARG A 102 -0.87 9.50 4.72
C ARG A 102 0.38 9.04 5.48
N PHE A 103 0.99 7.94 5.03
CA PHE A 103 2.24 7.44 5.59
C PHE A 103 3.16 6.86 4.50
N ARG A 104 4.45 6.74 4.82
CA ARG A 104 5.44 6.11 3.95
C ARG A 104 5.45 4.60 4.20
N CYS A 105 4.87 3.82 3.29
CA CYS A 105 4.98 2.37 3.28
C CYS A 105 6.39 1.98 2.81
N TRP A 106 7.18 1.44 3.74
CA TRP A 106 8.61 1.17 3.52
C TRP A 106 8.82 -0.13 2.75
N LYS A 107 9.72 -0.08 1.78
CA LYS A 107 10.15 -1.23 0.98
C LYS A 107 11.65 -1.17 0.70
N ILE A 108 12.22 -2.29 0.29
CA ILE A 108 13.52 -2.32 -0.36
C ILE A 108 13.34 -1.87 -1.82
N ARG A 109 14.21 -0.99 -2.30
CA ARG A 109 14.16 -0.47 -3.67
C ARG A 109 14.47 -1.60 -4.65
N THR A 110 13.52 -1.90 -5.53
CA THR A 110 13.69 -2.93 -6.57
C THR A 110 13.93 -2.35 -7.97
N MET A 111 13.62 -1.06 -8.16
CA MET A 111 13.76 -0.35 -9.43
C MET A 111 15.06 0.45 -9.47
N ALA A 112 15.59 0.67 -10.67
CA ALA A 112 16.75 1.53 -10.89
C ALA A 112 16.46 2.98 -10.46
N ALA A 113 17.50 3.74 -10.13
CA ALA A 113 17.34 5.12 -9.63
C ALA A 113 16.71 6.07 -10.68
N ASP A 114 16.98 5.78 -11.95
CA ASP A 114 16.50 6.47 -13.16
C ASP A 114 15.20 5.85 -13.72
N ALA A 115 14.54 4.95 -12.98
CA ALA A 115 13.36 4.23 -13.46
C ALA A 115 12.24 5.14 -13.99
N GLU A 116 11.99 6.27 -13.32
CA GLU A 116 10.97 7.22 -13.71
C GLU A 116 11.36 8.01 -14.97
N GLU A 117 12.65 8.34 -15.11
CA GLU A 117 13.18 8.99 -16.31
C GLU A 117 13.06 8.06 -17.52
N ARG A 118 13.44 6.78 -17.37
CA ARG A 118 13.26 5.75 -18.41
C ARG A 118 11.82 5.60 -18.87
N LEU A 119 10.86 5.67 -17.94
CA LEU A 119 9.44 5.59 -18.27
C LEU A 119 8.97 6.80 -19.09
N ARG A 120 9.55 7.99 -18.85
CA ARG A 120 9.18 9.22 -19.56
C ARG A 120 9.88 9.35 -20.91
N SER A 121 11.11 8.86 -21.01
CA SER A 121 11.91 8.95 -22.23
C SER A 121 11.52 7.93 -23.30
N ASP A 122 10.76 6.88 -22.94
CA ASP A 122 10.31 5.82 -23.85
C ASP A 122 8.78 5.84 -24.01
N PRO A 123 8.25 6.42 -25.11
CA PRO A 123 6.81 6.49 -25.36
C PRO A 123 6.13 5.12 -25.48
N ALA A 124 6.81 4.11 -26.03
CA ALA A 124 6.24 2.77 -26.19
C ALA A 124 6.13 2.05 -24.85
N LEU A 125 7.13 2.22 -23.99
CA LEU A 125 7.09 1.75 -22.60
C LEU A 125 5.99 2.46 -21.81
N HIS A 126 5.87 3.78 -21.97
CA HIS A 126 4.83 4.57 -21.31
C HIS A 126 3.42 4.15 -21.73
N GLU A 127 3.20 3.93 -23.03
CA GLU A 127 1.94 3.44 -23.57
C GLU A 127 1.60 2.06 -23.00
N SER A 128 2.57 1.15 -22.99
CA SER A 128 2.41 -0.20 -22.41
C SER A 128 2.08 -0.13 -20.92
N TYR A 129 2.74 0.76 -20.17
CA TYR A 129 2.47 1.00 -18.76
C TYR A 129 1.04 1.48 -18.51
N ARG A 130 0.53 2.40 -19.33
CA ARG A 130 -0.85 2.89 -19.25
C ARG A 130 -1.87 1.81 -19.63
N LYS A 131 -1.63 1.08 -20.73
CA LYS A 131 -2.51 -0.01 -21.19
C LYS A 131 -2.67 -1.10 -20.14
N ASN A 132 -1.64 -1.35 -19.34
CA ASN A 132 -1.64 -2.34 -18.27
C ASN A 132 -2.05 -1.78 -16.88
N GLY A 133 -2.81 -0.68 -16.84
CA GLY A 133 -3.33 -0.14 -15.58
C GLY A 133 -2.26 0.45 -14.66
N PHE A 134 -1.29 1.16 -15.24
CA PHE A 134 -0.16 1.76 -14.52
C PHE A 134 0.73 0.74 -13.81
N LYS A 135 0.90 -0.44 -14.43
CA LYS A 135 1.84 -1.47 -13.99
C LYS A 135 2.41 -2.21 -15.19
N LEU A 136 3.68 -2.57 -15.14
CA LEU A 136 4.28 -3.50 -16.09
C LEU A 136 4.59 -4.82 -15.38
N PRO A 137 4.48 -5.97 -16.04
CA PRO A 137 4.91 -7.24 -15.46
C PRO A 137 6.42 -7.24 -15.15
N ASP A 138 6.82 -7.83 -14.02
CA ASP A 138 8.20 -7.75 -13.50
C ASP A 138 9.26 -8.41 -14.41
N ASN A 139 8.83 -9.34 -15.27
CA ASN A 139 9.69 -10.00 -16.25
C ASN A 139 9.96 -9.15 -17.49
N VAL A 140 9.09 -8.16 -17.79
CA VAL A 140 9.23 -7.29 -18.97
C VAL A 140 9.54 -5.85 -18.60
N ASP A 141 9.38 -5.43 -17.35
CA ASP A 141 9.65 -4.05 -16.91
C ASP A 141 11.19 -3.79 -16.88
N PRO A 142 11.74 -2.99 -17.82
CA PRO A 142 13.18 -2.74 -17.91
C PRO A 142 13.69 -1.83 -16.79
N ARG A 143 12.79 -1.29 -15.96
CA ARG A 143 13.11 -0.45 -14.81
C ARG A 143 13.43 -1.27 -13.56
N VAL A 144 13.05 -2.55 -13.53
CA VAL A 144 13.30 -3.45 -12.41
C VAL A 144 14.69 -4.06 -12.54
N THR A 145 15.51 -3.94 -11.49
CA THR A 145 16.87 -4.51 -11.48
C THR A 145 16.82 -6.03 -11.34
N THR A 146 17.89 -6.74 -11.71
CA THR A 146 17.97 -8.21 -11.54
C THR A 146 17.78 -8.62 -10.09
N VAL A 147 18.46 -7.95 -9.15
CA VAL A 147 18.26 -8.13 -7.70
C VAL A 147 16.81 -7.80 -7.32
N GLY A 148 16.28 -6.68 -7.82
CA GLY A 148 14.92 -6.27 -7.57
C GLY A 148 13.86 -7.28 -8.00
N ARG A 149 14.08 -7.99 -9.13
CA ARG A 149 13.17 -9.04 -9.61
C ARG A 149 13.11 -10.20 -8.63
N PHE A 150 14.26 -10.65 -8.13
CA PHE A 150 14.32 -11.68 -7.09
C PHE A 150 13.62 -11.24 -5.80
N LEU A 151 13.85 -10.00 -5.37
CA LEU A 151 13.22 -9.46 -4.16
C LEU A 151 11.69 -9.41 -4.27
N ARG A 152 11.14 -9.02 -5.44
CA ARG A 152 9.68 -9.02 -5.68
C ARG A 152 9.09 -10.41 -5.71
N GLN A 153 9.77 -11.37 -6.32
CA GLN A 153 9.30 -12.76 -6.41
C GLN A 153 9.23 -13.44 -5.04
N THR A 154 10.14 -13.06 -4.14
CA THR A 154 10.23 -13.60 -2.77
C THR A 154 9.51 -12.73 -1.73
N SER A 155 8.94 -11.60 -2.14
CA SER A 155 8.34 -10.57 -1.27
C SER A 155 9.29 -10.02 -0.19
N ILE A 156 10.60 -10.23 -0.33
CA ILE A 156 11.61 -9.72 0.62
C ILE A 156 11.62 -8.20 0.60
N ASP A 157 11.28 -7.57 -0.53
CA ASP A 157 11.18 -6.12 -0.64
C ASP A 157 10.14 -5.50 0.29
N GLU A 158 9.14 -6.27 0.72
CA GLU A 158 8.05 -5.81 1.58
C GLU A 158 8.35 -5.97 3.09
N LEU A 159 9.38 -6.71 3.48
CA LEU A 159 9.73 -6.91 4.89
C LEU A 159 9.93 -5.61 5.70
N PRO A 160 10.47 -4.50 5.14
CA PRO A 160 10.54 -3.24 5.87
C PRO A 160 9.19 -2.67 6.32
N GLN A 161 8.06 -3.13 5.76
CA GLN A 161 6.71 -2.73 6.20
C GLN A 161 6.41 -3.17 7.65
N LEU A 162 7.13 -4.15 8.19
CA LEU A 162 7.04 -4.51 9.62
C LEU A 162 7.34 -3.30 10.51
N TRP A 163 8.21 -2.39 10.07
CA TRP A 163 8.44 -1.12 10.78
C TRP A 163 7.19 -0.24 10.81
N ASN A 164 6.42 -0.17 9.71
CA ASN A 164 5.16 0.56 9.68
C ASN A 164 4.12 -0.02 10.64
N VAL A 165 4.12 -1.35 10.81
CA VAL A 165 3.29 -2.01 11.82
C VAL A 165 3.70 -1.55 13.23
N LEU A 166 4.99 -1.56 13.55
CA LEU A 166 5.47 -1.08 14.85
C LEU A 166 5.11 0.39 15.10
N ARG A 167 5.15 1.25 14.09
CA ARG A 167 4.72 2.66 14.19
C ARG A 167 3.22 2.87 14.29
N GLY A 168 2.41 1.82 14.10
CA GLY A 168 0.94 1.92 14.15
C GLY A 168 0.32 2.54 12.89
N GLU A 169 1.07 2.53 11.79
CA GLU A 169 0.60 3.00 10.49
C GLU A 169 -0.08 1.88 9.70
N MET A 170 0.35 0.64 9.97
CA MET A 170 -0.18 -0.59 9.37
C MET A 170 -0.52 -1.61 10.45
N SER A 171 -1.23 -2.65 10.03
CA SER A 171 -1.58 -3.84 10.80
C SER A 171 -1.05 -5.06 10.03
N LEU A 172 -0.66 -6.14 10.72
CA LEU A 172 -0.22 -7.37 10.03
C LEU A 172 -1.35 -7.99 9.19
N VAL A 173 -2.59 -7.84 9.67
CA VAL A 173 -3.80 -8.31 8.98
C VAL A 173 -4.76 -7.14 8.86
N GLY A 174 -5.03 -6.69 7.64
CA GLY A 174 -5.91 -5.57 7.36
C GLY A 174 -6.01 -5.27 5.87
N PRO A 175 -6.83 -4.28 5.48
CA PRO A 175 -6.93 -3.83 4.10
C PRO A 175 -5.56 -3.40 3.55
N ARG A 176 -5.30 -3.72 2.28
CA ARG A 176 -4.07 -3.31 1.62
C ARG A 176 -4.06 -1.78 1.44
N PRO A 177 -3.03 -1.06 1.92
CA PRO A 177 -2.95 0.39 1.83
C PRO A 177 -2.45 0.91 0.47
#